data_AF-A0A2M6WKD9-F1
#
_entry.id   AF-A0A2M6WKD9-F1
#
_cell.length_a   1.000
_cell.length_b   1.000
_cell.length_c   1.000
_cell.angle_alpha   90.00
_cell.angle_beta   90.00
_cell.angle_gamma   90.00
#
_symmetry.space_group_name_H-M   'P 1'
#
loop_
_entity.id
_entity.type
_entity.pdbx_description
1 polymer ?
#
loop_
_entity_poly.entity_id
_entity_poly.type
_entity_poly.pdbx_seq_one_letter_code
_entity_poly.pdbx_strand_id
1 'polypeptide(L)' 'MNTKLNLLEKEIAILAKNYRSYWKEELWESEKIEEYGFNEFIGGKADAYEDCLDLIKKYIDGLKLTT' A
#
# COMPACT_ATOMS: atom_id res chain seq x y z
N MET A 1 12.11 18.90 6.80
CA MET A 1 11.41 17.60 6.64
C MET A 1 12.47 16.52 6.42
N ASN A 2 12.34 15.35 7.04
CA ASN A 2 13.38 14.31 7.02
C ASN A 2 13.49 13.67 5.62
N THR A 3 14.62 13.88 4.93
CA THR A 3 14.84 13.42 3.55
C THR A 3 14.68 11.90 3.38
N LYS A 4 15.02 11.10 4.41
CA LYS A 4 14.85 9.65 4.37
C LYS A 4 13.37 9.24 4.44
N LEU A 5 12.59 9.94 5.26
CA LEU A 5 11.14 9.69 5.37
C LEU A 5 10.43 10.01 4.05
N ASN A 6 10.81 11.12 3.40
CA ASN A 6 10.26 11.51 2.10
C ASN A 6 10.60 10.51 0.98
N LEU A 7 11.79 9.88 1.03
CA LEU A 7 12.16 8.83 0.07
C LEU A 7 11.35 7.56 0.31
N LEU A 8 11.22 7.14 1.58
CA LEU A 8 10.44 5.97 1.97
C LEU A 8 8.96 6.13 1.57
N GLU A 9 8.35 7.29 1.84
CA GLU A 9 6.98 7.59 1.44
C GLU A 9 6.79 7.44 -0.08
N LYS A 10 7.72 7.97 -0.88
CA LYS A 10 7.67 7.85 -2.34
C LYS A 10 7.80 6.40 -2.81
N GLU A 11 8.71 5.62 -2.23
CA GLU A 11 8.90 4.21 -2.58
C GLU A 11 7.64 3.41 -2.28
N ILE A 12 7.05 3.59 -1.10
CA ILE A 12 5.80 2.92 -0.71
C ILE A 12 4.65 3.37 -1.61
N ALA A 13 4.59 4.65 -2.01
CA ALA A 13 3.55 5.15 -2.92
C ALA A 13 3.64 4.51 -4.30
N ILE A 14 4.85 4.30 -4.82
CA ILE A 14 5.06 3.59 -6.08
C ILE A 14 4.62 2.13 -5.95
N LEU A 15 4.96 1.47 -4.84
CA LEU A 15 4.57 0.08 -4.60
C LEU A 15 3.05 -0.08 -4.51
N ALA A 16 2.38 0.74 -3.69
CA ALA A 16 0.92 0.77 -3.57
C ALA A 16 0.25 0.91 -4.95
N LYS A 17 0.66 1.93 -5.72
CA LYS A 17 0.13 2.18 -7.05
C LYS A 17 0.33 0.99 -7.99
N ASN A 18 1.54 0.42 -8.02
CA ASN A 18 1.85 -0.69 -8.92
C ASN A 18 1.05 -1.93 -8.58
N TYR A 19 1.03 -2.35 -7.31
CA TYR A 19 0.25 -3.52 -6.88
C TYR A 19 -1.26 -3.32 -7.12
N ARG A 20 -1.81 -2.14 -6.80
CA ARG A 20 -3.22 -1.85 -7.08
C ARG A 20 -3.53 -1.89 -8.59
N SER A 21 -2.59 -1.45 -9.44
CA SER A 21 -2.77 -1.49 -10.89
C SER A 21 -2.68 -2.90 -11.49
N TYR A 22 -2.04 -3.83 -10.78
CA TYR A 22 -1.94 -5.23 -11.19
C TYR A 22 -3.07 -6.09 -10.62
N TRP A 23 -3.70 -5.64 -9.54
CA TRP A 23 -4.85 -6.30 -8.95
C TRP A 23 -6.06 -6.19 -9.88
N LYS A 24 -6.74 -7.31 -10.08
CA LYS A 24 -7.93 -7.42 -10.90
C LYS A 24 -9.13 -7.66 -10.00
N GLU A 25 -9.98 -6.66 -9.87
CA GLU A 25 -11.17 -6.72 -9.00
C GLU A 25 -12.12 -7.86 -9.40
N GLU A 26 -12.18 -8.18 -10.70
CA GLU A 26 -12.99 -9.26 -11.24
C GLU A 26 -12.49 -10.67 -10.91
N LEU A 27 -11.26 -10.80 -10.39
CA LEU A 27 -10.65 -12.06 -9.96
C LEU A 27 -10.55 -12.17 -8.44
N TRP A 28 -11.46 -11.52 -7.72
CA TRP A 28 -11.54 -11.54 -6.27
C TRP A 28 -12.47 -12.66 -5.80
N GLU A 29 -11.90 -13.79 -5.39
CA GLU A 29 -12.69 -14.94 -4.93
C GLU A 29 -11.86 -15.82 -3.98
N SER A 30 -12.31 -15.88 -2.71
CA SER A 30 -11.50 -16.41 -1.60
C SER A 30 -11.47 -17.94 -1.51
N GLU A 31 -12.42 -18.63 -2.14
CA GLU A 31 -12.59 -20.09 -1.99
C GLU A 31 -11.79 -20.90 -3.02
N LYS A 32 -11.34 -20.29 -4.12
CA LYS A 32 -10.58 -20.97 -5.20
C LYS A 32 -9.14 -20.49 -5.28
N ILE A 33 -8.34 -20.94 -4.31
CA ILE A 33 -6.93 -20.53 -4.15
C ILE A 33 -6.07 -20.80 -5.39
N GLU A 34 -6.24 -21.96 -6.04
CA GLU A 34 -5.45 -22.30 -7.23
C GLU A 34 -5.67 -21.34 -8.41
N GLU A 35 -6.89 -20.78 -8.52
CA GLU A 35 -7.30 -19.90 -9.61
C GLU A 35 -7.01 -18.42 -9.30
N TYR A 36 -7.28 -17.99 -8.06
CA TYR A 36 -7.27 -16.57 -7.70
C TYR A 36 -6.22 -16.18 -6.65
N GLY A 37 -5.54 -17.16 -6.04
CA GLY A 37 -4.62 -16.89 -4.93
C GLY A 37 -3.49 -15.92 -5.26
N PHE A 38 -3.02 -15.90 -6.53
CA PHE A 38 -2.04 -14.89 -6.94
C PHE A 38 -2.66 -13.50 -7.05
N ASN A 39 -3.87 -13.37 -7.57
CA ASN A 39 -4.57 -12.08 -7.63
C ASN A 39 -4.84 -11.54 -6.21
N GLU A 40 -5.30 -12.40 -5.29
CA GLU A 40 -5.48 -12.07 -3.88
C GLU A 40 -4.18 -11.63 -3.20
N PHE A 41 -3.07 -12.30 -3.51
CA PHE A 41 -1.75 -11.90 -3.02
C PHE A 41 -1.37 -10.49 -3.50
N ILE A 42 -1.61 -10.16 -4.78
CA ILE A 42 -1.37 -8.82 -5.33
C ILE A 42 -2.27 -7.78 -4.66
N GLY A 43 -3.55 -8.09 -4.44
CA GLY A 43 -4.49 -7.24 -3.72
C GLY A 43 -4.04 -6.95 -2.29
N GLY A 44 -3.71 -7.99 -1.52
CA GLY A 44 -3.21 -7.84 -0.15
C GLY A 44 -1.88 -7.08 -0.04
N LYS A 45 -1.03 -7.14 -1.08
CA LYS A 45 0.17 -6.28 -1.17
C LYS A 45 -0.22 -4.81 -1.39
N ALA A 46 -1.19 -4.54 -2.26
CA ALA A 46 -1.70 -3.18 -2.47
C ALA A 46 -2.24 -2.59 -1.16
N ASP A 47 -3.13 -3.33 -0.48
CA ASP A 47 -3.73 -2.93 0.80
C ASP A 47 -2.64 -2.60 1.84
N ALA A 48 -1.65 -3.49 2.01
CA ALA A 48 -0.58 -3.29 2.98
C ALA A 48 0.25 -2.04 2.71
N TYR A 49 0.56 -1.71 1.45
CA TYR A 49 1.30 -0.49 1.13
C TYR A 49 0.45 0.77 1.28
N GLU A 50 -0.85 0.70 0.97
CA GLU A 50 -1.80 1.80 1.21
C GLU A 50 -1.94 2.10 2.72
N ASP A 51 -2.04 1.06 3.56
CA ASP A 51 -2.02 1.21 5.01
C ASP A 51 -0.72 1.85 5.52
N CYS A 52 0.43 1.46 4.96
CA CYS A 52 1.71 2.07 5.29
C CYS A 52 1.76 3.56 4.94
N LEU A 53 1.22 3.96 3.78
CA LEU A 53 1.12 5.38 3.42
C LEU A 53 0.29 6.16 4.42
N ASP A 54 -0.83 5.60 4.86
CA ASP A 54 -1.72 6.27 5.81
C ASP A 54 -1.08 6.41 7.19
N LEU A 55 -0.31 5.43 7.63
CA LEU A 55 0.51 5.54 8.84
C LEU A 55 1.58 6.64 8.71
N ILE A 56 2.26 6.73 7.57
CA ILE A 56 3.27 7.75 7.31
C ILE A 56 2.66 9.15 7.33
N LYS A 57 1.51 9.35 6.66
CA LYS A 57 0.78 10.62 6.66
C LYS A 57 0.36 11.02 8.08
N LYS A 58 -0.23 10.10 8.83
CA LYS A 58 -0.63 10.32 10.24
C LYS A 58 0.57 10.72 11.11
N TYR A 59 1.71 10.07 10.92
CA TYR A 59 2.94 10.42 11.63
C TYR A 59 3.45 11.82 11.26
N ILE A 60 3.48 12.15 9.97
CA ILE A 60 3.89 13.47 9.48
C ILE A 60 2.95 14.57 9.99
N ASP A 61 1.64 14.34 9.96
CA ASP A 61 0.65 15.33 10.42
C ASP A 61 0.66 15.47 11.94
N GLY A 62 0.88 14.38 12.68
CA GLY A 62 1.12 14.42 14.12
C GLY A 62 2.36 15.23 14.49
N LEU A 63 3.45 15.11 13.71
CA LEU A 63 4.65 15.93 13.91
C LEU A 63 4.37 17.43 13.73
N LYS A 64 3.57 17.82 12.72
CA LYS A 64 3.21 19.23 12.45
C LYS A 64 2.40 19.87 13.59
N LEU A 65 1.70 19.08 14.40
CA LEU A 65 0.97 19.59 15.57
C LEU A 65 1.88 19.80 16.80
N THR A 66 3.11 19.29 16.77
CA THR A 66 4.07 19.32 17.89
C THR A 66 5.28 20.23 17.67
N THR A 67 5.47 20.77 16.47
CA THR A 67 6.55 21.72 16.09
C THR A 67 5.97 23.06 15.69
#